data_AF-A0A2E2W8R0-F1
#
_entry.id   AF-A0A2E2W8R0-F1
#
_cell.length_a   1.000
_cell.length_b   1.000
_cell.length_c   1.000
_cell.angle_alpha   90.00
_cell.angle_beta   90.00
_cell.angle_gamma   90.00
#
_symmetry.space_group_name_H-M   'P 1'
#
loop_
_entity.id
_entity.type
_entity.pdbx_description
1 polymer ?
#
loop_
_entity_poly.entity_id
_entity_poly.type
_entity_poly.pdbx_seq_one_letter_code
_entity_poly.pdbx_strand_id
1 'polypeptide(L)'
;MSLRVREHLNIEGGVPTQQDAGVRDDVRDLLASMDITPPTEVVSEIQKKDNVISLSQGTYGGFSIEKEDTLVKSVATLTQVNRHIAITSDCVLDGITFINDEPLHSGVMVTVDATSTVLFRGCVFYRTSSDQVSSMVQFLSGGKAVFLGCLFKGTLANTTQVVANPGALANVQVVGSYNKTGGALGQATLTAVLS
;
A
#
# COMPACT_ATOMS: atom_id res chain seq x y z
N MET A 1 -50.52 -11.95 22.71
CA MET A 1 -49.65 -11.02 21.95
C MET A 1 -48.23 -11.55 22.10
N SER A 2 -47.59 -11.84 20.96
CA SER A 2 -46.50 -12.81 20.77
C SER A 2 -45.17 -12.43 21.44
N LEU A 3 -44.56 -13.40 22.12
CA LEU A 3 -43.20 -13.38 22.68
C LEU A 3 -42.36 -14.44 21.94
N ARG A 4 -41.76 -14.06 20.81
CA ARG A 4 -40.69 -14.75 20.07
C ARG A 4 -39.99 -13.62 19.29
N VAL A 5 -38.69 -13.37 19.35
CA VAL A 5 -37.57 -14.26 19.01
C VAL A 5 -36.32 -13.66 19.66
N ARG A 6 -35.67 -14.42 20.54
CA ARG A 6 -34.23 -14.32 20.84
C ARG A 6 -33.65 -15.71 20.64
N GLU A 7 -32.37 -15.73 20.26
CA GLU A 7 -31.50 -16.90 20.11
C GLU A 7 -31.62 -17.68 18.79
N HIS A 8 -30.78 -17.28 17.83
CA HIS A 8 -29.91 -18.21 17.10
C HIS A 8 -28.74 -17.42 16.48
N LEU A 9 -27.69 -17.21 17.27
CA LEU A 9 -26.35 -16.92 16.78
C LEU A 9 -25.45 -18.03 17.31
N ASN A 10 -25.56 -19.20 16.66
CA ASN A 10 -24.57 -20.27 16.78
C ASN A 10 -23.55 -20.02 15.67
N ILE A 11 -22.44 -19.37 15.99
CA ILE A 11 -21.24 -19.35 15.14
C ILE A 11 -20.30 -20.38 15.76
N GLU A 12 -20.52 -21.65 15.39
CA GLU A 12 -19.51 -22.70 15.56
C GLU A 12 -18.84 -22.91 14.19
N GLY A 13 -17.51 -23.04 14.21
CA GLY A 13 -16.63 -23.05 13.04
C GLY A 13 -17.06 -24.02 11.94
N GLY A 14 -17.72 -23.49 10.91
CA GLY A 14 -18.08 -24.23 9.71
C GLY A 14 -16.84 -24.66 8.94
N VAL A 15 -16.66 -25.97 8.81
CA VAL A 15 -15.72 -26.56 7.85
C VAL A 15 -16.11 -26.05 6.45
N PRO A 16 -15.18 -25.51 5.64
CA PRO A 16 -15.48 -25.04 4.30
C PRO A 16 -16.14 -26.16 3.50
N THR A 17 -17.33 -25.91 2.98
CA THR A 17 -18.05 -26.92 2.19
C THR A 17 -17.44 -27.01 0.79
N GLN A 18 -17.60 -28.15 0.09
CA GLN A 18 -17.14 -28.29 -1.30
C GLN A 18 -17.74 -27.23 -2.25
N GLN A 19 -18.90 -26.69 -1.88
CA GLN A 19 -19.58 -25.62 -2.61
C GLN A 19 -18.82 -24.28 -2.48
N ASP A 20 -18.21 -24.01 -1.34
CA ASP A 20 -17.36 -22.83 -1.12
C ASP A 20 -16.03 -22.92 -1.87
N ALA A 21 -15.56 -24.12 -2.21
CA ALA A 21 -14.37 -24.31 -3.02
C ALA A 21 -14.65 -23.98 -4.49
N GLY A 22 -15.73 -24.53 -5.05
CA GLY A 22 -16.10 -24.27 -6.46
C GLY A 22 -16.37 -22.80 -6.76
N VAL A 23 -17.07 -22.09 -5.86
CA VAL A 23 -17.30 -20.63 -6.03
C VAL A 23 -16.00 -19.83 -5.97
N ARG A 24 -15.03 -20.24 -5.15
CA ARG A 24 -13.72 -19.58 -5.10
C ARG A 24 -12.92 -19.79 -6.38
N ASP A 25 -12.98 -20.98 -6.95
CA ASP A 25 -12.33 -21.30 -8.21
C ASP A 25 -12.96 -20.53 -9.37
N ASP A 26 -14.29 -20.46 -9.47
CA ASP A 26 -15.00 -19.68 -10.49
C ASP A 26 -14.66 -18.17 -10.42
N VAL A 27 -14.59 -17.60 -9.21
CA VAL A 27 -14.19 -16.21 -9.01
C VAL A 27 -12.74 -15.99 -9.42
N ARG A 28 -11.85 -16.94 -9.12
CA ARG A 28 -10.45 -16.86 -9.51
C ARG A 28 -10.28 -16.91 -11.02
N ASP A 29 -10.98 -17.82 -11.70
CA ASP A 29 -10.94 -17.94 -13.15
C ASP A 29 -11.45 -16.67 -13.84
N LEU A 30 -12.49 -16.05 -13.28
CA LEU A 30 -12.96 -14.75 -13.76
C LEU A 30 -11.92 -13.65 -13.58
N LEU A 31 -11.29 -13.54 -12.40
CA LEU A 31 -10.24 -12.55 -12.15
C LEU A 31 -9.02 -12.76 -13.06
N ALA A 32 -8.63 -14.01 -13.29
CA ALA A 32 -7.56 -14.37 -14.22
C ALA A 32 -7.90 -13.94 -15.66
N SER A 33 -9.15 -14.09 -16.08
CA SER A 33 -9.60 -13.63 -17.41
C SER A 33 -9.53 -12.10 -17.58
N MET A 34 -9.49 -11.35 -16.47
CA MET A 34 -9.41 -9.90 -16.41
C MET A 34 -8.00 -9.38 -16.08
N ASP A 35 -7.02 -10.27 -15.93
CA ASP A 35 -5.65 -9.95 -15.51
C ASP A 35 -5.60 -9.19 -14.17
N ILE A 36 -6.43 -9.65 -13.22
CA ILE A 36 -6.52 -9.11 -11.86
C ILE A 36 -5.89 -10.10 -10.88
N THR A 37 -4.90 -9.63 -10.12
CA THR A 37 -4.21 -10.39 -9.07
C THR A 37 -5.02 -10.35 -7.76
N PRO A 38 -5.55 -11.47 -7.25
CA PRO A 38 -6.19 -11.52 -5.94
C PRO A 38 -5.18 -11.51 -4.78
N PRO A 39 -5.59 -11.20 -3.53
CA PRO A 39 -4.69 -11.17 -2.37
C PRO A 39 -4.09 -12.54 -2.01
N THR A 40 -4.66 -13.62 -2.53
CA THR A 40 -4.16 -14.99 -2.38
C THR A 40 -2.99 -15.31 -3.31
N GLU A 41 -2.69 -14.43 -4.27
CA GLU A 41 -1.64 -14.61 -5.25
C GLU A 41 -0.45 -13.68 -4.98
N VAL A 42 0.73 -14.12 -5.41
CA VAL A 42 1.95 -13.34 -5.29
C VAL A 42 1.97 -12.26 -6.36
N VAL A 43 2.14 -11.01 -5.93
CA VAL A 43 2.42 -9.88 -6.83
C VAL A 43 3.79 -10.12 -7.47
N SER A 44 3.81 -10.28 -8.79
CA SER A 44 5.03 -10.62 -9.52
C SER A 44 5.14 -9.87 -10.85
N GLU A 45 6.38 -9.51 -11.20
CA GLU A 45 6.73 -8.87 -12.46
C GLU A 45 7.15 -9.93 -13.48
N ILE A 46 6.25 -10.27 -14.40
CA ILE A 46 6.46 -11.33 -15.40
C ILE A 46 7.35 -10.83 -16.55
N GLN A 47 7.17 -9.57 -16.94
CA GLN A 47 7.89 -8.94 -18.03
C GLN A 47 9.17 -8.27 -17.54
N LYS A 48 10.13 -8.09 -18.46
CA LYS A 48 11.40 -7.40 -18.14
C LYS A 48 11.22 -5.91 -17.85
N LYS A 49 10.15 -5.30 -18.36
CA LYS A 49 9.75 -3.90 -18.21
C LYS A 49 8.27 -3.74 -18.55
N ASP A 50 7.68 -2.59 -18.27
CA ASP A 50 6.29 -2.22 -18.62
C ASP A 50 5.23 -3.19 -18.03
N ASN A 51 5.48 -3.75 -16.83
CA ASN A 51 4.48 -4.61 -16.19
C ASN A 51 3.26 -3.79 -15.77
N VAL A 52 2.07 -4.34 -15.95
CA VAL A 52 0.82 -3.77 -15.41
C VAL A 52 0.19 -4.79 -14.49
N ILE A 53 0.14 -4.47 -13.20
CA ILE A 53 -0.38 -5.36 -12.17
C ILE A 53 -1.64 -4.72 -11.58
N SER A 54 -2.78 -5.37 -11.78
CA SER A 54 -4.08 -4.92 -11.28
C SER A 54 -4.44 -5.68 -10.00
N LEU A 55 -4.45 -4.99 -8.87
CA LEU A 55 -4.78 -5.58 -7.57
C LEU A 55 -6.28 -5.47 -7.29
N SER A 56 -6.93 -6.60 -7.03
CA SER A 56 -8.30 -6.62 -6.50
C SER A 56 -8.37 -6.14 -5.04
N GLN A 57 -9.59 -6.04 -4.50
CA GLN A 57 -9.81 -5.73 -3.10
C GLN A 57 -9.19 -6.77 -2.16
N GLY A 58 -8.52 -6.30 -1.10
CA GLY A 58 -8.06 -7.12 0.02
C GLY A 58 -6.67 -6.74 0.52
N THR A 59 -6.11 -7.56 1.40
CA THR A 59 -4.82 -7.31 2.05
C THR A 59 -3.74 -8.18 1.43
N TYR A 60 -2.76 -7.52 0.84
CA TYR A 60 -1.55 -8.11 0.29
C TYR A 60 -0.42 -8.00 1.31
N GLY A 61 0.47 -8.98 1.27
CA GLY A 61 1.77 -8.86 1.92
C GLY A 61 2.65 -7.83 1.22
N GLY A 62 3.92 -7.79 1.64
CA GLY A 62 4.94 -6.98 1.01
C GLY A 62 5.44 -7.64 -0.28
N PHE A 63 5.98 -6.83 -1.17
CA PHE A 63 6.57 -7.28 -2.44
C PHE A 63 7.69 -6.32 -2.85
N SER A 64 8.44 -6.71 -3.88
CA SER A 64 9.49 -5.89 -4.48
C SER A 64 9.09 -5.45 -5.88
N ILE A 65 9.55 -4.27 -6.29
CA ILE A 65 9.48 -3.76 -7.66
C ILE A 65 10.90 -3.61 -8.18
N GLU A 66 11.27 -4.49 -9.11
CA GLU A 66 12.63 -4.68 -9.62
C GLU A 66 12.71 -4.52 -11.14
N LYS A 67 11.59 -4.35 -11.84
CA LYS A 67 11.54 -4.13 -13.28
C LYS A 67 11.13 -2.69 -13.59
N GLU A 68 11.69 -2.16 -14.66
CA GLU A 68 11.48 -0.78 -15.09
C GLU A 68 10.04 -0.58 -15.57
N ASP A 69 9.51 0.62 -15.32
CA ASP A 69 8.21 1.09 -15.80
C ASP A 69 7.02 0.23 -15.34
N THR A 70 7.15 -0.45 -14.20
CA THR A 70 6.06 -1.25 -13.63
C THR A 70 4.95 -0.33 -13.06
N LEU A 71 3.70 -0.58 -13.45
CA LEU A 71 2.50 0.02 -12.89
C LEU A 71 1.78 -1.00 -12.00
N VAL A 72 1.68 -0.70 -10.71
CA VAL A 72 0.79 -1.42 -9.80
C VAL A 72 -0.40 -0.53 -9.47
N LYS A 73 -1.61 -1.00 -9.79
CA LYS A 73 -2.84 -0.23 -9.57
C LYS A 73 -3.86 -1.02 -8.80
N SER A 74 -4.61 -0.34 -7.94
CA SER A 74 -5.83 -0.89 -7.39
C SER A 74 -6.98 -0.79 -8.39
N VAL A 75 -7.75 -1.86 -8.56
CA VAL A 75 -9.02 -1.83 -9.33
C VAL A 75 -10.26 -1.69 -8.44
N ALA A 76 -10.09 -1.68 -7.12
CA ALA A 76 -11.17 -1.60 -6.15
C ALA A 76 -10.82 -0.68 -4.96
N THR A 77 -11.81 -0.37 -4.12
CA THR A 77 -11.53 0.23 -2.82
C THR A 77 -10.97 -0.83 -1.87
N LEU A 78 -10.27 -0.40 -0.81
CA LEU A 78 -9.75 -1.28 0.25
C LEU A 78 -8.69 -2.30 -0.20
N THR A 79 -7.92 -1.99 -1.24
CA THR A 79 -6.67 -2.69 -1.58
C THR A 79 -5.56 -2.20 -0.65
N GLN A 80 -5.04 -3.12 0.18
CA GLN A 80 -4.11 -2.81 1.25
C GLN A 80 -2.81 -3.60 1.08
N VAL A 81 -1.67 -2.98 1.40
CA VAL A 81 -0.40 -3.66 1.58
C VAL A 81 0.06 -3.47 3.01
N ASN A 82 0.23 -4.57 3.73
CA ASN A 82 0.44 -4.53 5.17
C ASN A 82 1.86 -4.86 5.66
N ARG A 83 2.74 -5.26 4.73
CA ARG A 83 4.18 -5.44 5.00
C ARG A 83 5.00 -4.51 4.10
N HIS A 84 6.28 -4.39 4.44
CA HIS A 84 7.24 -3.54 3.74
C HIS A 84 7.32 -3.85 2.24
N ILE A 85 7.44 -2.79 1.43
CA ILE A 85 7.73 -2.88 0.00
C ILE A 85 9.08 -2.24 -0.31
N ALA A 86 9.88 -2.93 -1.12
CA ALA A 86 11.15 -2.42 -1.65
C ALA A 86 11.01 -2.08 -3.14
N ILE A 87 11.41 -0.87 -3.51
CA ILE A 87 11.36 -0.39 -4.90
C ILE A 87 12.79 -0.10 -5.34
N THR A 88 13.27 -0.85 -6.32
CA THR A 88 14.63 -0.74 -6.87
C THR A 88 14.64 -0.35 -8.35
N SER A 89 13.47 -0.08 -8.93
CA SER A 89 13.30 0.39 -10.32
C SER A 89 12.17 1.40 -10.44
N ASP A 90 12.14 2.12 -11.56
CA ASP A 90 11.13 3.14 -11.84
C ASP A 90 9.73 2.53 -11.91
N CYS A 91 8.76 3.15 -11.25
CA CYS A 91 7.42 2.58 -11.17
C CYS A 91 6.32 3.59 -10.82
N VAL A 92 5.07 3.14 -10.99
CA VAL A 92 3.86 3.86 -10.59
C VAL A 92 3.05 2.98 -9.64
N LEU A 93 2.67 3.55 -8.50
CA LEU A 93 1.75 2.95 -7.55
C LEU A 93 0.47 3.79 -7.48
N ASP A 94 -0.67 3.20 -7.80
CA ASP A 94 -1.93 3.91 -7.99
C ASP A 94 -3.07 3.36 -7.14
N GLY A 95 -3.61 4.20 -6.24
CA GLY A 95 -4.79 3.88 -5.43
C GLY A 95 -4.57 2.80 -4.36
N ILE A 96 -3.33 2.55 -3.96
CA ILE A 96 -2.98 1.53 -2.96
C ILE A 96 -2.97 2.12 -1.54
N THR A 97 -3.48 1.38 -0.56
CA THR A 97 -3.34 1.73 0.86
C THR A 97 -2.18 0.96 1.49
N PHE A 98 -1.13 1.65 1.94
CA PHE A 98 -0.06 1.07 2.74
C PHE A 98 -0.44 1.19 4.21
N ILE A 99 -0.47 0.07 4.93
CA ILE A 99 -0.85 0.01 6.35
C ILE A 99 0.22 -0.77 7.13
N ASN A 100 0.41 -0.47 8.41
CA ASN A 100 1.33 -1.22 9.28
C ASN A 100 0.58 -1.92 10.41
N ASP A 101 -0.41 -2.74 10.07
CA ASP A 101 -1.17 -3.51 11.06
C ASP A 101 -0.38 -4.70 11.64
N GLU A 102 0.62 -5.21 10.92
CA GLU A 102 1.61 -6.15 11.46
C GLU A 102 2.83 -5.43 12.05
N PRO A 103 3.53 -6.03 13.04
CA PRO A 103 4.79 -5.52 13.55
C PRO A 103 5.85 -5.46 12.43
N LEU A 104 5.92 -4.33 11.73
CA LEU A 104 6.98 -4.06 10.77
C LEU A 104 8.31 -4.07 11.51
N HIS A 105 9.19 -5.00 11.17
CA HIS A 105 10.51 -5.11 11.81
C HIS A 105 11.39 -3.87 11.54
N SER A 106 11.11 -3.11 10.46
CA SER A 106 11.84 -1.90 10.07
C SER A 106 11.12 -0.59 10.42
N GLY A 107 9.83 -0.64 10.82
CA GLY A 107 8.97 0.52 11.01
C GLY A 107 8.65 1.34 9.73
N VAL A 108 9.24 1.00 8.58
CA VAL A 108 9.06 1.66 7.27
C VAL A 108 8.12 0.84 6.39
N MET A 109 7.14 1.49 5.74
CA MET A 109 6.19 0.81 4.85
C MET A 109 6.75 0.67 3.44
N VAL A 110 7.43 1.70 2.93
CA VAL A 110 7.98 1.72 1.57
C VAL A 110 9.41 2.24 1.60
N THR A 111 10.32 1.51 0.96
CA THR A 111 11.69 1.97 0.68
C THR A 111 11.89 2.14 -0.82
N VAL A 112 12.41 3.30 -1.21
CA VAL A 112 12.77 3.62 -2.59
C VAL A 112 14.28 3.71 -2.71
N ASP A 113 14.87 2.95 -3.62
CA ASP A 113 16.31 2.91 -3.83
C ASP A 113 16.87 4.19 -4.47
N ALA A 114 18.19 4.35 -4.41
CA ALA A 114 18.92 5.55 -4.82
C ALA A 114 18.76 5.90 -6.31
N THR A 115 18.47 4.94 -7.17
CA THR A 115 18.37 5.13 -8.63
C THR A 115 16.93 5.21 -9.13
N SER A 116 15.95 4.96 -8.27
CA SER A 116 14.55 4.81 -8.69
C SER A 116 13.78 6.13 -8.66
N THR A 117 12.85 6.26 -9.61
CA THR A 117 11.86 7.32 -9.71
C THR A 117 10.46 6.74 -9.57
N VAL A 118 9.72 7.19 -8.55
CA VAL A 118 8.42 6.60 -8.20
C VAL A 118 7.30 7.63 -8.23
N LEU A 119 6.20 7.31 -8.91
CA LEU A 119 4.96 8.07 -8.81
C LEU A 119 3.98 7.35 -7.88
N PHE A 120 3.64 7.97 -6.77
CA PHE A 120 2.52 7.56 -5.93
C PHE A 120 1.30 8.40 -6.30
N ARG A 121 0.24 7.78 -6.80
CA ARG A 121 -0.99 8.48 -7.20
C ARG A 121 -2.18 7.98 -6.40
N GLY A 122 -2.90 8.87 -5.73
CA GLY A 122 -4.10 8.52 -4.98
C GLY A 122 -3.87 7.51 -3.83
N CYS A 123 -2.61 7.27 -3.45
CA CYS A 123 -2.25 6.30 -2.42
C CYS A 123 -2.57 6.82 -1.02
N VAL A 124 -2.82 5.88 -0.10
CA VAL A 124 -3.03 6.18 1.33
C VAL A 124 -1.89 5.54 2.12
N PHE A 125 -1.23 6.31 2.97
CA PHE A 125 -0.25 5.81 3.93
C PHE A 125 -0.86 5.93 5.32
N TYR A 126 -1.16 4.78 5.94
CA TYR A 126 -1.84 4.72 7.20
C TYR A 126 -1.00 4.03 8.28
N ARG A 127 -0.57 4.83 9.26
CA ARG A 127 0.04 4.30 10.47
C ARG A 127 -0.97 4.02 11.59
N THR A 128 -1.16 2.76 11.94
CA THR A 128 -2.12 2.32 12.97
C THR A 128 -1.56 2.41 14.39
N SER A 129 -0.26 2.20 14.59
CA SER A 129 0.43 2.31 15.88
C SER A 129 1.51 3.39 15.91
N SER A 130 1.55 4.14 17.02
CA SER A 130 2.57 5.17 17.33
C SER A 130 3.89 4.61 17.81
N ASP A 131 3.98 3.31 18.10
CA ASP A 131 5.15 2.70 18.74
C ASP A 131 6.34 2.56 17.77
N GLN A 132 6.10 2.85 16.49
CA GLN A 132 7.08 2.81 15.41
C GLN A 132 7.65 4.21 15.16
N VAL A 133 8.95 4.39 15.45
CA VAL A 133 9.67 5.68 15.39
C VAL A 133 10.25 5.98 13.99
N SER A 134 9.87 5.24 12.95
CA SER A 134 10.45 5.37 11.60
C SER A 134 9.56 6.13 10.61
N SER A 135 10.05 6.55 9.44
CA SER A 135 9.22 7.19 8.42
C SER A 135 8.20 6.22 7.82
N MET A 136 7.12 6.72 7.22
CA MET A 136 6.22 5.87 6.43
C MET A 136 6.88 5.46 5.12
N VAL A 137 7.54 6.42 4.47
CA VAL A 137 8.30 6.21 3.24
C VAL A 137 9.74 6.66 3.43
N GLN A 138 10.69 5.82 3.04
CA GLN A 138 12.13 6.11 3.12
C GLN A 138 12.76 6.09 1.73
N PHE A 139 13.53 7.13 1.42
CA PHE A 139 14.33 7.22 0.20
C PHE A 139 15.81 7.01 0.52
N LEU A 140 16.45 6.09 -0.18
CA LEU A 140 17.90 5.98 -0.21
C LEU A 140 18.48 7.13 -1.03
N SER A 141 19.75 7.47 -0.80
CA SER A 141 20.36 8.70 -1.32
C SER A 141 20.33 8.78 -2.86
N GLY A 142 19.45 9.61 -3.40
CA GLY A 142 19.27 9.81 -4.85
C GLY A 142 17.88 9.44 -5.36
N GLY A 143 17.11 8.66 -4.58
CA GLY A 143 15.76 8.25 -4.94
C GLY A 143 14.84 9.46 -5.13
N LYS A 144 13.94 9.35 -6.11
CA LYS A 144 13.03 10.43 -6.50
C LYS A 144 11.59 9.97 -6.39
N ALA A 145 10.70 10.89 -6.04
CA ALA A 145 9.28 10.61 -6.10
C ALA A 145 8.40 11.82 -6.30
N VAL A 146 7.19 11.54 -6.80
CA VAL A 146 6.05 12.45 -6.75
C VAL A 146 4.92 11.76 -6.01
N PHE A 147 4.38 12.43 -5.00
CA PHE A 147 3.14 12.07 -4.34
C PHE A 147 2.03 12.96 -4.88
N LEU A 148 1.09 12.38 -5.63
CA LEU A 148 0.00 13.09 -6.29
C LEU A 148 -1.34 12.65 -5.69
N GLY A 149 -2.01 13.55 -4.97
CA GLY A 149 -3.33 13.26 -4.39
C GLY A 149 -3.29 12.21 -3.29
N CYS A 150 -2.15 12.06 -2.59
CA CYS A 150 -2.00 11.06 -1.54
C CYS A 150 -2.57 11.52 -0.20
N LEU A 151 -2.91 10.56 0.66
CA LEU A 151 -3.33 10.80 2.03
C LEU A 151 -2.36 10.14 3.00
N PHE A 152 -1.73 10.93 3.87
CA PHE A 152 -0.97 10.43 5.01
C PHE A 152 -1.83 10.56 6.27
N LYS A 153 -2.02 9.48 7.02
CA LYS A 153 -2.85 9.48 8.24
C LYS A 153 -2.34 8.51 9.29
N GLY A 154 -2.87 8.63 10.50
CA GLY A 154 -2.42 7.86 11.65
C GLY A 154 -1.56 8.70 12.60
N THR A 155 -0.94 8.06 13.59
CA THR A 155 -0.10 8.77 14.56
C THR A 155 1.37 8.48 14.25
N LEU A 156 2.16 9.53 14.06
CA LEU A 156 3.62 9.44 14.07
C LEU A 156 4.16 9.72 15.47
N ALA A 157 5.23 9.04 15.86
CA ALA A 157 5.99 9.42 17.03
C ALA A 157 6.59 10.82 16.83
N ASN A 158 6.55 11.63 17.88
CA ASN A 158 7.12 12.97 17.86
C ASN A 158 8.60 12.88 17.50
N THR A 159 9.04 13.65 16.49
CA THR A 159 10.39 13.74 15.87
C THR A 159 10.59 13.05 14.51
N THR A 160 9.71 12.14 14.09
CA THR A 160 9.89 11.45 12.80
C THR A 160 9.17 12.18 11.64
N GLN A 161 9.80 12.19 10.47
CA GLN A 161 9.21 12.69 9.24
C GLN A 161 8.32 11.61 8.61
N VAL A 162 7.19 12.01 8.00
CA VAL A 162 6.31 11.10 7.24
C VAL A 162 7.10 10.47 6.09
N VAL A 163 7.85 11.30 5.36
CA VAL A 163 8.72 10.92 4.25
C VAL A 163 10.15 11.30 4.61
N ALA A 164 11.04 10.30 4.71
CA ALA A 164 12.46 10.51 4.97
C ALA A 164 13.25 10.51 3.66
N ASN A 165 13.81 11.67 3.30
CA ASN A 165 14.63 11.86 2.10
C ASN A 165 15.97 12.56 2.42
N PRO A 166 16.87 11.92 3.19
CA PRO A 166 18.04 12.60 3.79
C PRO A 166 19.16 12.97 2.79
N GLY A 167 19.14 12.48 1.56
CA GLY A 167 20.21 12.70 0.58
C GLY A 167 20.06 14.01 -0.20
N ALA A 168 21.16 14.73 -0.43
CA ALA A 168 21.18 15.99 -1.19
C ALA A 168 20.69 15.88 -2.66
N LEU A 169 20.71 14.66 -3.21
CA LEU A 169 20.21 14.37 -4.57
C LEU A 169 18.77 13.82 -4.59
N ALA A 170 18.18 13.56 -3.42
CA ALA A 170 16.80 13.09 -3.36
C ALA A 170 15.85 14.22 -3.79
N ASN A 171 14.98 13.94 -4.75
CA ASN A 171 13.98 14.89 -5.22
C ASN A 171 12.59 14.32 -5.00
N VAL A 172 11.94 14.79 -3.94
CA VAL A 172 10.61 14.37 -3.56
C VAL A 172 9.67 15.55 -3.65
N GLN A 173 8.58 15.39 -4.41
CA GLN A 173 7.51 16.37 -4.54
C GLN A 173 6.22 15.83 -3.93
N VAL A 174 5.53 16.67 -3.18
CA VAL A 174 4.20 16.35 -2.63
C VAL A 174 3.21 17.37 -3.19
N VAL A 175 2.28 16.88 -4.01
CA VAL A 175 1.35 17.68 -4.82
C VAL A 175 -0.09 17.26 -4.54
N GLY A 176 -0.94 18.23 -4.15
CA GLY A 176 -2.37 17.99 -3.93
C GLY A 176 -2.67 16.92 -2.89
N SER A 177 -1.73 16.65 -1.98
CA SER A 177 -1.83 15.61 -0.96
C SER A 177 -2.23 16.20 0.39
N TYR A 178 -2.74 15.35 1.29
CA TYR A 178 -3.17 15.73 2.64
C TYR A 178 -2.37 14.98 3.72
N ASN A 179 -1.88 15.68 4.73
CA ASN A 179 -1.14 15.08 5.84
C ASN A 179 -1.88 15.25 7.17
N LYS A 180 -2.52 14.17 7.63
CA LYS A 180 -3.25 14.07 8.90
C LYS A 180 -2.45 13.43 10.04
N THR A 181 -1.13 13.34 9.91
CA THR A 181 -0.31 12.56 10.87
C THR A 181 0.15 13.36 12.08
N GLY A 182 0.06 14.69 12.02
CA GLY A 182 0.68 15.61 12.99
C GLY A 182 2.21 15.74 12.84
N GLY A 183 2.87 14.86 12.09
CA GLY A 183 4.30 14.93 11.79
C GLY A 183 4.61 15.75 10.54
N ALA A 184 5.86 16.23 10.42
CA ALA A 184 6.31 16.95 9.22
C ALA A 184 6.48 16.01 8.02
N LEU A 185 6.26 16.51 6.80
CA LEU A 185 6.47 15.76 5.54
C LEU A 185 7.96 15.58 5.15
N GLY A 186 8.89 15.99 6.02
CA GLY A 186 10.33 15.88 5.81
C GLY A 186 10.95 16.99 4.95
N GLN A 187 12.07 16.69 4.28
CA GLN A 187 12.77 17.62 3.37
C GLN A 187 12.17 17.59 1.94
N ALA A 188 10.95 17.08 1.78
CA ALA A 188 10.28 17.07 0.49
C ALA A 188 9.97 18.51 0.05
N THR A 189 10.20 18.82 -1.23
CA THR A 189 9.82 20.12 -1.80
C THR A 189 8.30 20.16 -1.92
N LEU A 190 7.68 21.05 -1.15
CA LEU A 190 6.22 21.16 -1.07
C LEU A 190 5.70 22.02 -2.23
N THR A 191 4.80 21.46 -3.04
CA THR A 191 4.08 22.22 -4.09
C THR A 191 2.59 21.98 -3.90
N ALA A 192 1.90 22.91 -3.22
CA ALA A 192 0.47 22.86 -2.89
C ALA A 192 0.05 21.64 -2.04
N VAL A 193 0.42 21.67 -0.75
CA VAL A 193 -0.15 20.76 0.27
C VAL A 193 -1.36 21.41 0.91
N LEU A 194 -2.46 20.65 1.01
CA LEU A 194 -3.63 21.09 1.78
C LEU A 194 -3.37 20.74 3.25
N SER A 195 -3.36 21.75 4.13
CA SER A 195 -3.19 21.63 5.58
C SER A 195 -4.54 21.50 6.29
#